data_AF-A0A0U2ZT19-F1
#
_entry.id   AF-A0A0U2ZT19-F1
#
_cell.length_a   1.000
_cell.length_b   1.000
_cell.length_c   1.000
_cell.angle_alpha   90.00
_cell.angle_beta   90.00
_cell.angle_gamma   90.00
#
_symmetry.space_group_name_H-M   'P 1'
#
loop_
_entity.id
_entity.type
_entity.pdbx_description
1 polymer ?
#
loop_
_entity_poly.entity_id
_entity_poly.type
_entity_poly.pdbx_seq_one_letter_code
_entity_poly.pdbx_strand_id
1 'polypeptide(L)'
;QLPAVVKTPTGQPSTNEEALEAIADRHELPRLILDCRAFAKLRSTYTDKLPQMINPRTGRVHTCYHQAAVATGRVSSTDPNLQNIPIKSEEGRRIRQAFIAPPGWKVLSADYSQIELRIMAHLSGDETLIRAFKDGADVHRATAAEVFGVPPDQVDANQRRAAKVVNFGLMYGMSAHGLSRALGIGRLEAGEYIARYFERFPGVRAFMDSTREQAQRDGFVETLFGRRLYLEMLRSRNAAQRAGAERAAINAPMQGTAADIIKRAMIAIDSWLLDRQNDAHMLMQVHDELVFEVKAEALEEVSAGVRARMQGAAQLSVPLLVEIGSGSNWDEAH
;
A
#
# COMPACT_ATOMS: atom_id res chain seq x y z
N GLN A 1 -29.30 -25.47 3.66
CA GLN A 1 -29.15 -24.25 4.49
C GLN A 1 -27.66 -23.96 4.64
N LEU A 2 -27.22 -22.71 4.44
CA LEU A 2 -25.82 -22.31 4.63
C LEU A 2 -25.62 -21.71 6.02
N PRO A 3 -24.49 -21.98 6.70
CA PRO A 3 -24.24 -21.48 8.05
C PRO A 3 -23.87 -19.99 8.04
N ALA A 4 -24.35 -19.24 9.03
CA ALA A 4 -23.96 -17.84 9.25
C ALA A 4 -22.67 -17.78 10.10
N VAL A 5 -21.52 -17.88 9.43
CA VAL A 5 -20.19 -17.87 10.09
C VAL A 5 -19.84 -16.49 10.64
N VAL A 6 -20.19 -15.43 9.90
CA VAL A 6 -19.97 -14.03 10.29
C VAL A 6 -21.33 -13.36 10.49
N LYS A 7 -21.44 -12.54 11.55
CA LYS A 7 -22.66 -11.81 11.91
C LYS A 7 -22.40 -10.29 11.93
N THR A 8 -23.43 -9.51 11.66
CA THR A 8 -23.40 -8.05 11.80
C THR A 8 -23.31 -7.66 13.27
N PRO A 9 -23.00 -6.39 13.61
CA PRO A 9 -23.08 -5.89 14.98
C PRO A 9 -24.45 -6.08 15.64
N THR A 10 -25.52 -6.18 14.83
CA THR A 10 -26.89 -6.45 15.27
C THR A 10 -27.21 -7.95 15.39
N GLY A 11 -26.23 -8.84 15.22
CA GLY A 11 -26.36 -10.29 15.38
C GLY A 11 -26.98 -11.03 14.20
N GLN A 12 -27.37 -10.31 13.12
CA GLN A 12 -27.93 -10.90 11.91
C GLN A 12 -26.83 -11.58 11.07
N PRO A 13 -27.15 -12.60 10.25
CA PRO A 13 -26.20 -13.14 9.29
C PRO A 13 -25.61 -12.05 8.39
N SER A 14 -24.29 -11.93 8.36
CA SER A 14 -23.62 -11.02 7.45
C SER A 14 -23.60 -11.62 6.05
N THR A 15 -23.73 -10.76 5.04
CA THR A 15 -23.46 -11.14 3.64
C THR A 15 -22.32 -10.30 3.07
N ASN A 16 -21.45 -9.71 3.89
CA ASN A 16 -20.25 -9.03 3.39
C ASN A 16 -19.26 -10.03 2.75
N GLU A 17 -18.21 -9.51 2.13
CA GLU A 17 -17.19 -10.31 1.41
C GLU A 17 -16.62 -11.43 2.30
N GLU A 18 -16.16 -11.08 3.51
CA GLU A 18 -15.63 -12.04 4.50
C GLU A 18 -16.65 -13.15 4.85
N ALA A 19 -17.94 -12.81 5.02
CA ALA A 19 -18.97 -13.79 5.33
C ALA A 19 -19.23 -14.77 4.19
N LEU A 20 -19.21 -14.28 2.94
CA LEU A 20 -19.46 -15.08 1.75
C LEU A 20 -18.24 -15.95 1.40
N GLU A 21 -17.02 -15.42 1.55
CA GLU A 21 -15.77 -16.18 1.38
C GLU A 21 -15.70 -17.35 2.36
N ALA A 22 -16.07 -17.14 3.63
CA ALA A 22 -16.04 -18.19 4.66
C ALA A 22 -16.96 -19.39 4.36
N ILE A 23 -17.91 -19.25 3.44
CA ILE A 23 -18.83 -20.31 3.02
C ILE A 23 -18.74 -20.66 1.54
N ALA A 24 -17.80 -20.06 0.80
CA ALA A 24 -17.69 -20.24 -0.65
C ALA A 24 -17.33 -21.67 -1.06
N ASP A 25 -16.54 -22.38 -0.26
CA ASP A 25 -16.18 -23.78 -0.53
C ASP A 25 -17.32 -24.76 -0.21
N ARG A 26 -18.37 -24.28 0.48
CA ARG A 26 -19.50 -25.13 0.90
C ARG A 26 -20.62 -25.18 -0.13
N HIS A 27 -20.67 -24.21 -1.03
CA HIS A 27 -21.70 -24.10 -2.07
C HIS A 27 -21.27 -23.09 -3.13
N GLU A 28 -21.66 -23.31 -4.39
CA GLU A 28 -21.28 -22.46 -5.52
C GLU A 28 -21.86 -21.03 -5.44
N LEU A 29 -23.13 -20.90 -5.04
CA LEU A 29 -23.87 -19.63 -4.94
C LEU A 29 -23.10 -18.45 -4.27
N PRO A 30 -22.48 -18.59 -3.07
CA PRO A 30 -21.65 -17.52 -2.50
C PRO A 30 -20.57 -16.97 -3.44
N ARG A 31 -19.90 -17.84 -4.21
CA ARG A 31 -18.87 -17.43 -5.18
C ARG A 31 -19.50 -16.62 -6.31
N LEU A 32 -20.62 -17.08 -6.86
CA LEU A 32 -21.37 -16.34 -7.89
C LEU A 32 -21.86 -14.96 -7.40
N ILE A 33 -22.26 -14.85 -6.14
CA ILE A 33 -22.67 -13.56 -5.55
C ILE A 33 -21.46 -12.62 -5.42
N LEU A 34 -20.30 -13.14 -4.98
CA LEU A 34 -19.06 -12.36 -4.89
C LEU A 34 -18.65 -11.83 -6.27
N ASP A 35 -18.65 -12.70 -7.29
CA ASP A 35 -18.31 -12.35 -8.66
C ASP A 35 -19.29 -11.29 -9.20
N CYS A 36 -20.61 -11.53 -9.06
CA CYS A 36 -21.64 -10.59 -9.50
C CYS A 36 -21.47 -9.20 -8.85
N ARG A 37 -21.14 -9.14 -7.55
CA ARG A 37 -20.87 -7.88 -6.85
C ARG A 37 -19.60 -7.20 -7.34
N ALA A 38 -18.54 -7.97 -7.59
CA ALA A 38 -17.30 -7.44 -8.14
C ALA A 38 -17.53 -6.80 -9.53
N PHE A 39 -18.20 -7.51 -10.43
CA PHE A 39 -18.58 -6.99 -11.76
C PHE A 39 -19.51 -5.79 -11.68
N ALA A 40 -20.54 -5.85 -10.85
CA ALA A 40 -21.48 -4.74 -10.67
C ALA A 40 -20.76 -3.48 -10.16
N LYS A 41 -19.80 -3.63 -9.22
CA LYS A 41 -18.97 -2.53 -8.72
C LYS A 41 -18.06 -1.99 -9.82
N LEU A 42 -17.36 -2.84 -10.56
CA LEU A 42 -16.47 -2.43 -11.67
C LEU A 42 -17.25 -1.63 -12.72
N ARG A 43 -18.41 -2.14 -13.14
CA ARG A 43 -19.28 -1.48 -14.12
C ARG A 43 -19.77 -0.12 -13.62
N SER A 44 -20.45 -0.10 -12.48
CA SER A 44 -21.11 1.11 -11.95
C SER A 44 -20.15 2.18 -11.44
N THR A 45 -18.95 1.79 -10.99
CA THR A 45 -17.96 2.71 -10.44
C THR A 45 -17.02 3.25 -11.50
N TYR A 46 -16.61 2.41 -12.46
CA TYR A 46 -15.58 2.77 -13.44
C TYR A 46 -16.12 2.78 -14.86
N THR A 47 -16.59 1.65 -15.39
CA THR A 47 -16.95 1.51 -16.81
C THR A 47 -18.01 2.51 -17.25
N ASP A 48 -19.07 2.69 -16.48
CA ASP A 48 -20.18 3.59 -16.84
C ASP A 48 -19.83 5.06 -16.56
N LYS A 49 -19.04 5.32 -15.49
CA LYS A 49 -18.77 6.67 -14.99
C LYS A 49 -17.59 7.37 -15.67
N LEU A 50 -16.48 6.67 -15.93
CA LEU A 50 -15.27 7.27 -16.49
C LEU A 50 -15.53 7.98 -17.83
N PRO A 51 -16.29 7.41 -18.78
CA PRO A 51 -16.62 8.11 -20.03
C PRO A 51 -17.43 9.40 -19.81
N GLN A 52 -18.27 9.44 -18.78
CA GLN A 52 -19.07 10.62 -18.43
C GLN A 52 -18.24 11.74 -17.78
N MET A 53 -17.04 11.41 -17.28
CA MET A 53 -16.12 12.35 -16.64
C MET A 53 -15.12 12.98 -17.62
N ILE A 54 -15.20 12.66 -18.91
CA ILE A 54 -14.34 13.26 -19.93
C ILE A 54 -14.70 14.73 -20.08
N ASN A 55 -13.72 15.61 -19.85
CA ASN A 55 -13.90 17.04 -20.03
C ASN A 55 -13.93 17.39 -21.53
N PRO A 56 -15.03 18.00 -22.04
CA PRO A 56 -15.18 18.27 -23.48
C PRO A 56 -14.12 19.19 -24.09
N ARG A 57 -13.46 20.04 -23.29
CA ARG A 57 -12.45 20.98 -23.78
C ARG A 57 -11.09 20.33 -24.04
N THR A 58 -10.78 19.28 -23.27
CA THR A 58 -9.46 18.64 -23.30
C THR A 58 -9.50 17.22 -23.86
N GLY A 59 -10.68 16.59 -23.87
CA GLY A 59 -10.82 15.17 -24.19
C GLY A 59 -10.25 14.25 -23.10
N ARG A 60 -9.97 14.76 -21.90
CA ARG A 60 -9.31 14.03 -20.81
C ARG A 60 -10.17 14.01 -19.55
N VAL A 61 -9.92 13.04 -18.67
CA VAL A 61 -10.48 13.00 -17.32
C VAL A 61 -9.55 13.79 -16.38
N HIS A 62 -10.13 14.66 -15.54
CA HIS A 62 -9.39 15.50 -14.58
C HIS A 62 -9.81 15.12 -13.17
N THR A 63 -8.96 14.38 -12.45
CA THR A 63 -9.21 14.02 -11.05
C THR A 63 -9.00 15.23 -10.12
N CYS A 64 -9.63 15.19 -8.95
CA CYS A 64 -9.38 16.13 -7.86
C CYS A 64 -8.49 15.48 -6.80
N TYR A 65 -7.27 15.99 -6.64
CA TYR A 65 -6.36 15.58 -5.57
C TYR A 65 -6.55 16.44 -4.32
N HIS A 66 -6.85 15.80 -3.18
CA HIS A 66 -7.05 16.46 -1.89
C HIS A 66 -5.80 16.33 -1.04
N GLN A 67 -5.07 17.45 -0.88
CA GLN A 67 -3.79 17.47 -0.17
C GLN A 67 -3.93 17.48 1.36
N ALA A 68 -5.06 17.96 1.88
CA ALA A 68 -5.32 18.19 3.31
C ALA A 68 -6.43 17.29 3.89
N ALA A 69 -6.72 16.14 3.25
CA ALA A 69 -7.83 15.27 3.64
C ALA A 69 -7.44 14.07 4.53
N VAL A 70 -6.25 13.49 4.31
CA VAL A 70 -5.83 12.25 4.99
C VAL A 70 -4.96 12.57 6.21
N ALA A 71 -5.29 12.00 7.37
CA ALA A 71 -4.60 12.26 8.63
C ALA A 71 -3.09 11.96 8.60
N THR A 72 -2.67 10.91 7.86
CA THR A 72 -1.26 10.55 7.70
C THR A 72 -0.53 11.39 6.64
N GLY A 73 -1.22 12.32 5.97
CA GLY A 73 -0.63 13.22 5.00
C GLY A 73 -0.52 12.66 3.59
N ARG A 74 -1.06 11.47 3.30
CA ARG A 74 -1.25 11.02 1.91
C ARG A 74 -2.19 11.97 1.15
N VAL A 75 -2.02 12.03 -0.17
CA VAL A 75 -3.00 12.66 -1.05
C VAL A 75 -4.14 11.65 -1.25
N SER A 76 -5.39 12.11 -1.28
CA SER A 76 -6.53 11.31 -1.76
C SER A 76 -7.05 11.86 -3.09
N SER A 77 -7.80 11.04 -3.84
CA SER A 77 -8.31 11.38 -5.16
C SER A 77 -9.82 11.17 -5.24
N THR A 78 -10.54 12.09 -5.88
CA THR A 78 -11.97 11.95 -6.20
C THR A 78 -12.27 12.37 -7.64
N ASP A 79 -13.41 11.92 -8.16
CA ASP A 79 -13.98 12.33 -9.45
C ASP A 79 -13.04 12.25 -10.65
N PRO A 80 -12.48 11.06 -10.97
CA PRO A 80 -12.64 9.77 -10.30
C PRO A 80 -11.58 9.54 -9.22
N ASN A 81 -11.84 8.60 -8.30
CA ASN A 81 -10.82 8.13 -7.36
C ASN A 81 -9.87 7.15 -8.07
N LEU A 82 -8.72 7.64 -8.50
CA LEU A 82 -7.70 6.86 -9.23
C LEU A 82 -6.98 5.84 -8.34
N GLN A 83 -6.97 6.06 -7.02
CA GLN A 83 -6.28 5.18 -6.06
C GLN A 83 -7.03 3.87 -5.80
N ASN A 84 -8.31 3.79 -6.19
CA ASN A 84 -9.13 2.59 -5.97
C ASN A 84 -9.26 1.71 -7.22
N ILE A 85 -8.61 2.06 -8.34
CA ILE A 85 -8.70 1.29 -9.59
C ILE A 85 -8.03 -0.07 -9.37
N PRO A 86 -8.80 -1.19 -9.45
CA PRO A 86 -8.28 -2.51 -9.10
C PRO A 86 -7.14 -2.95 -10.01
N ILE A 87 -6.20 -3.69 -9.43
CA ILE A 87 -5.02 -4.21 -10.15
C ILE A 87 -4.91 -5.73 -10.12
N LYS A 88 -5.48 -6.38 -9.10
CA LYS A 88 -5.27 -7.80 -8.86
C LYS A 88 -6.12 -8.73 -9.73
N SER A 89 -7.25 -8.24 -10.23
CA SER A 89 -8.15 -8.99 -11.10
C SER A 89 -7.93 -8.62 -12.56
N GLU A 90 -8.12 -9.59 -13.45
CA GLU A 90 -8.02 -9.38 -14.90
C GLU A 90 -8.98 -8.27 -15.37
N GLU A 91 -10.20 -8.26 -14.85
CA GLU A 91 -11.21 -7.25 -15.16
C GLU A 91 -10.80 -5.86 -14.67
N GLY A 92 -10.11 -5.79 -13.53
CA GLY A 92 -9.56 -4.55 -12.99
C GLY A 92 -8.45 -4.00 -13.89
N ARG A 93 -7.56 -4.88 -14.34
CA ARG A 93 -6.50 -4.56 -15.31
C ARG A 93 -7.06 -4.03 -16.62
N ARG A 94 -8.18 -4.56 -17.11
CA ARG A 94 -8.89 -4.02 -18.28
C ARG A 94 -9.35 -2.57 -18.11
N ILE A 95 -9.66 -2.11 -16.90
CA ILE A 95 -9.95 -0.69 -16.66
C ILE A 95 -8.68 0.17 -16.84
N ARG A 96 -7.52 -0.32 -16.40
CA ARG A 96 -6.24 0.39 -16.58
C ARG A 96 -5.81 0.49 -18.05
N GLN A 97 -6.19 -0.47 -18.89
CA GLN A 97 -5.98 -0.40 -20.34
C GLN A 97 -6.66 0.80 -21.02
N ALA A 98 -7.71 1.36 -20.41
CA ALA A 98 -8.39 2.55 -20.92
C ALA A 98 -7.62 3.86 -20.65
N PHE A 99 -6.58 3.84 -19.82
CA PHE A 99 -5.70 4.98 -19.55
C PHE A 99 -4.52 4.93 -20.51
N ILE A 100 -4.68 5.58 -21.67
CA ILE A 100 -3.77 5.48 -22.81
C ILE A 100 -2.92 6.74 -22.96
N ALA A 101 -1.74 6.58 -23.57
CA ALA A 101 -0.95 7.71 -24.05
C ALA A 101 -1.40 8.16 -25.45
N PRO A 102 -1.26 9.46 -25.82
CA PRO A 102 -1.52 9.93 -27.17
C PRO A 102 -0.50 9.37 -28.19
N PRO A 103 -0.78 9.45 -29.51
CA PRO A 103 0.14 8.98 -30.54
C PRO A 103 1.53 9.64 -30.43
N GLY A 104 2.59 8.83 -30.52
CA GLY A 104 3.98 9.29 -30.34
C GLY A 104 4.45 9.36 -28.87
N TRP A 105 3.56 9.05 -27.92
CA TRP A 105 3.85 9.04 -26.48
C TRP A 105 3.67 7.64 -25.88
N LYS A 106 4.17 7.48 -24.66
CA LYS A 106 4.09 6.27 -23.84
C LYS A 106 3.64 6.65 -22.42
N VAL A 107 2.92 5.75 -21.78
CA VAL A 107 2.69 5.81 -20.34
C VAL A 107 3.95 5.28 -19.67
N LEU A 108 4.48 6.03 -18.71
CA LEU A 108 5.58 5.62 -17.84
C LEU A 108 5.05 5.50 -16.41
N SER A 109 5.24 4.36 -15.78
CA SER A 109 4.95 4.15 -14.36
C SER A 109 6.27 4.04 -13.60
N ALA A 110 6.36 4.74 -12.46
CA ALA A 110 7.49 4.66 -11.55
C ALA A 110 6.96 4.44 -10.11
N ASP A 111 7.24 3.26 -9.54
CA ASP A 111 6.73 2.83 -8.23
C ASP A 111 7.88 2.56 -7.26
N TYR A 112 7.72 2.97 -6.00
CA TYR A 112 8.72 2.64 -4.99
C TYR A 112 8.61 1.18 -4.54
N SER A 113 9.69 0.42 -4.75
CA SER A 113 9.75 -0.97 -4.32
C SER A 113 9.83 -1.08 -2.80
N GLN A 114 8.69 -1.42 -2.18
CA GLN A 114 8.54 -1.72 -0.74
C GLN A 114 8.94 -0.54 0.17
N ILE A 115 8.55 0.69 -0.18
CA ILE A 115 8.95 1.91 0.56
C ILE A 115 8.63 1.84 2.06
N GLU A 116 7.47 1.31 2.45
CA GLU A 116 7.05 1.25 3.85
C GLU A 116 8.00 0.36 4.68
N LEU A 117 8.49 -0.75 4.12
CA LEU A 117 9.44 -1.63 4.81
C LEU A 117 10.84 -1.01 4.91
N ARG A 118 11.25 -0.28 3.86
CA ARG A 118 12.52 0.46 3.88
C ARG A 118 12.50 1.55 4.95
N ILE A 119 11.36 2.24 5.10
CA ILE A 119 11.15 3.21 6.18
C ILE A 119 11.17 2.50 7.53
N MET A 120 10.51 1.34 7.68
CA MET A 120 10.59 0.58 8.93
C MET A 120 12.03 0.22 9.29
N ALA A 121 12.82 -0.28 8.34
CA ALA A 121 14.25 -0.57 8.55
C ALA A 121 15.02 0.67 9.01
N HIS A 122 14.70 1.84 8.47
CA HIS A 122 15.31 3.10 8.87
C HIS A 122 14.90 3.57 10.25
N LEU A 123 13.60 3.63 10.55
CA LEU A 123 13.09 4.13 11.82
C LEU A 123 13.41 3.20 12.98
N SER A 124 13.42 1.89 12.74
CA SER A 124 13.76 0.90 13.76
C SER A 124 15.25 0.76 14.02
N GLY A 125 16.10 1.15 13.06
CA GLY A 125 17.54 0.88 13.13
C GLY A 125 17.87 -0.61 13.19
N ASP A 126 16.93 -1.50 12.84
CA ASP A 126 17.10 -2.94 12.98
C ASP A 126 18.16 -3.46 12.00
N GLU A 127 19.29 -3.92 12.52
CA GLU A 127 20.45 -4.33 11.71
C GLU A 127 20.12 -5.52 10.80
N THR A 128 19.29 -6.46 11.28
CA THR A 128 18.86 -7.63 10.50
C THR A 128 18.04 -7.20 9.29
N LEU A 129 17.06 -6.33 9.51
CA LEU A 129 16.20 -5.82 8.44
C LEU A 129 16.97 -4.91 7.46
N ILE A 130 17.83 -4.03 7.97
CA ILE A 130 18.70 -3.17 7.14
C ILE A 130 19.61 -4.03 6.26
N ARG A 131 20.25 -5.06 6.83
CA ARG A 131 21.12 -5.98 6.10
C ARG A 131 20.34 -6.74 5.03
N ALA A 132 19.16 -7.24 5.35
CA ALA A 132 18.31 -7.94 4.37
C ALA A 132 18.03 -7.07 3.13
N PHE A 133 17.75 -5.77 3.31
CA PHE A 133 17.56 -4.86 2.18
C PHE A 133 18.83 -4.53 1.41
N LYS A 134 19.99 -4.42 2.10
CA LYS A 134 21.29 -4.18 1.45
C LYS A 134 21.75 -5.37 0.62
N ASP A 135 21.46 -6.58 1.09
CA ASP A 135 21.83 -7.84 0.44
C ASP A 135 20.81 -8.24 -0.66
N GLY A 136 19.77 -7.44 -0.90
CA GLY A 136 18.74 -7.72 -1.91
C GLY A 136 17.84 -8.92 -1.57
N ALA A 137 17.76 -9.29 -0.28
CA ALA A 137 16.97 -10.43 0.16
C ALA A 137 15.47 -10.15 0.09
N ASP A 138 14.69 -11.16 -0.29
CA ASP A 138 13.23 -11.10 -0.21
C ASP A 138 12.78 -11.35 1.24
N VAL A 139 12.57 -10.26 1.98
CA VAL A 139 12.13 -10.31 3.38
C VAL A 139 10.83 -11.10 3.54
N HIS A 140 9.90 -11.00 2.59
CA HIS A 140 8.64 -11.74 2.66
C HIS A 140 8.86 -13.24 2.49
N ARG A 141 9.75 -13.64 1.60
CA ARG A 141 10.09 -15.05 1.39
C ARG A 141 10.87 -15.62 2.57
N ALA A 142 11.78 -14.85 3.15
CA ALA A 142 12.46 -15.23 4.39
C ALA A 142 11.48 -15.43 5.56
N THR A 143 10.54 -14.50 5.74
CA THR A 143 9.48 -14.66 6.75
C THR A 143 8.57 -15.84 6.44
N ALA A 144 8.20 -16.07 5.18
CA ALA A 144 7.38 -17.21 4.79
C ALA A 144 8.05 -18.54 5.10
N ALA A 145 9.34 -18.67 4.79
CA ALA A 145 10.14 -19.85 5.09
C ALA A 145 10.05 -20.23 6.58
N GLU A 146 10.18 -19.21 7.44
CA GLU A 146 10.08 -19.39 8.89
C GLU A 146 8.64 -19.68 9.35
N VAL A 147 7.64 -18.96 8.83
CA VAL A 147 6.23 -19.13 9.21
C VAL A 147 5.69 -20.50 8.81
N PHE A 148 6.06 -20.99 7.64
CA PHE A 148 5.57 -22.26 7.11
C PHE A 148 6.52 -23.43 7.39
N GLY A 149 7.68 -23.18 8.03
CA GLY A 149 8.67 -24.21 8.35
C GLY A 149 9.29 -24.87 7.11
N VAL A 150 9.41 -24.13 6.00
CA VAL A 150 9.95 -24.63 4.73
C VAL A 150 11.21 -23.86 4.33
N PRO A 151 12.15 -24.48 3.58
CA PRO A 151 13.28 -23.75 3.01
C PRO A 151 12.85 -22.56 2.13
N PRO A 152 13.60 -21.43 2.10
CA PRO A 152 13.23 -20.23 1.33
C PRO A 152 13.00 -20.46 -0.18
N ASP A 153 13.69 -21.43 -0.76
CA ASP A 153 13.55 -21.85 -2.16
C ASP A 153 12.26 -22.65 -2.41
N GLN A 154 11.72 -23.30 -1.38
CA GLN A 154 10.46 -24.05 -1.42
C GLN A 154 9.22 -23.22 -1.06
N VAL A 155 9.41 -21.94 -0.70
CA VAL A 155 8.30 -21.03 -0.47
C VAL A 155 7.55 -20.77 -1.78
N ASP A 156 6.28 -21.16 -1.82
CA ASP A 156 5.39 -20.90 -2.94
C ASP A 156 4.84 -19.45 -2.95
N ALA A 157 4.16 -19.07 -4.03
CA ALA A 157 3.63 -17.72 -4.20
C ALA A 157 2.52 -17.36 -3.19
N ASN A 158 1.74 -18.34 -2.75
CA ASN A 158 0.66 -18.15 -1.78
C ASN A 158 1.22 -17.97 -0.36
N GLN A 159 2.20 -18.79 0.03
CA GLN A 159 2.94 -18.67 1.28
C GLN A 159 3.64 -17.32 1.37
N ARG A 160 4.33 -16.90 0.30
CA ARG A 160 4.94 -15.56 0.23
C ARG A 160 3.90 -14.45 0.37
N ARG A 161 2.73 -14.59 -0.26
CA ARG A 161 1.64 -13.61 -0.18
C ARG A 161 1.05 -13.53 1.23
N ALA A 162 0.86 -14.66 1.89
CA ALA A 162 0.42 -14.71 3.29
C ALA A 162 1.45 -14.03 4.20
N ALA A 163 2.74 -14.37 4.07
CA ALA A 163 3.81 -13.77 4.83
C ALA A 163 3.96 -12.25 4.57
N LYS A 164 3.63 -11.77 3.38
CA LYS A 164 3.53 -10.33 3.08
C LYS A 164 2.46 -9.67 3.98
N VAL A 165 1.24 -10.22 4.02
CA VAL A 165 0.16 -9.70 4.87
C VAL A 165 0.54 -9.73 6.34
N VAL A 166 1.18 -10.81 6.78
CA VAL A 166 1.68 -10.96 8.16
C VAL A 166 2.73 -9.90 8.47
N ASN A 167 3.78 -9.77 7.64
CA ASN A 167 4.85 -8.80 7.82
C ASN A 167 4.32 -7.38 7.98
N PHE A 168 3.46 -6.93 7.06
CA PHE A 168 2.82 -5.62 7.17
C PHE A 168 1.96 -5.52 8.42
N GLY A 169 1.17 -6.56 8.71
CA GLY A 169 0.37 -6.63 9.92
C GLY A 169 1.19 -6.42 11.18
N LEU A 170 2.23 -7.23 11.38
CA LEU A 170 3.10 -7.20 12.56
C LEU A 170 3.81 -5.86 12.70
N MET A 171 4.34 -5.33 11.61
CA MET A 171 4.97 -4.01 11.57
C MET A 171 3.99 -2.87 11.90
N TYR A 172 2.70 -3.05 11.64
CA TYR A 172 1.63 -2.11 12.01
C TYR A 172 0.93 -2.43 13.34
N GLY A 173 1.50 -3.31 14.16
CA GLY A 173 0.95 -3.62 15.48
C GLY A 173 -0.31 -4.49 15.43
N MET A 174 -0.41 -5.39 14.44
CA MET A 174 -1.42 -6.45 14.42
C MET A 174 -1.28 -7.31 15.67
N SER A 175 -2.42 -7.59 16.32
CA SER A 175 -2.47 -8.45 17.50
C SER A 175 -2.44 -9.93 17.13
N ALA A 176 -2.15 -10.80 18.10
CA ALA A 176 -2.27 -12.26 17.92
C ALA A 176 -3.66 -12.70 17.43
N HIS A 177 -4.72 -11.97 17.81
CA HIS A 177 -6.07 -12.22 17.30
C HIS A 177 -6.17 -11.88 15.80
N GLY A 178 -5.65 -10.72 15.38
CA GLY A 178 -5.61 -10.34 13.96
C GLY A 178 -4.80 -11.31 13.12
N LEU A 179 -3.64 -11.73 13.62
CA LEU A 179 -2.77 -12.69 12.96
C LEU A 179 -3.42 -14.07 12.84
N SER A 180 -4.01 -14.57 13.92
CA SER A 180 -4.76 -15.84 13.94
C SER A 180 -5.86 -15.86 12.88
N ARG A 181 -6.62 -14.77 12.74
CA ARG A 181 -7.64 -14.67 11.67
C ARG A 181 -7.04 -14.61 10.27
N ALA A 182 -5.94 -13.88 10.09
CA ALA A 182 -5.29 -13.72 8.78
C ALA A 182 -4.67 -15.02 8.26
N LEU A 183 -4.15 -15.86 9.16
CA LEU A 183 -3.49 -17.12 8.82
C LEU A 183 -4.37 -18.37 9.03
N GLY A 184 -5.52 -18.24 9.69
CA GLY A 184 -6.38 -19.38 10.03
C GLY A 184 -5.78 -20.31 11.09
N ILE A 185 -4.86 -19.82 11.92
CA ILE A 185 -4.12 -20.59 12.94
C ILE A 185 -4.65 -20.35 14.36
N GLY A 186 -4.25 -21.18 15.32
CA GLY A 186 -4.62 -21.02 16.72
C GLY A 186 -4.05 -19.73 17.35
N ARG A 187 -4.76 -19.16 18.35
CA ARG A 187 -4.31 -17.92 19.02
C ARG A 187 -2.97 -18.07 19.75
N LEU A 188 -2.71 -19.24 20.34
CA LEU A 188 -1.44 -19.54 21.02
C LEU A 188 -0.29 -19.54 20.00
N GLU A 189 -0.48 -20.28 18.91
CA GLU A 189 0.47 -20.37 17.79
C GLU A 189 0.78 -18.99 17.19
N ALA A 190 -0.26 -18.17 16.96
CA ALA A 190 -0.10 -16.78 16.52
C ALA A 190 0.74 -15.94 17.51
N GLY A 191 0.58 -16.15 18.82
CA GLY A 191 1.39 -15.49 19.84
C GLY A 191 2.87 -15.90 19.78
N GLU A 192 3.14 -17.19 19.60
CA GLU A 192 4.51 -17.71 19.44
C GLU A 192 5.19 -17.20 18.17
N TYR A 193 4.45 -17.09 17.05
CA TYR A 193 4.97 -16.47 15.83
C TYR A 193 5.35 -15.00 16.05
N ILE A 194 4.49 -14.24 16.73
CA ILE A 194 4.78 -12.84 17.05
C ILE A 194 6.06 -12.74 17.89
N ALA A 195 6.24 -13.64 18.86
CA ALA A 195 7.45 -13.67 19.69
C ALA A 195 8.70 -13.93 18.84
N ARG A 196 8.72 -15.01 18.04
CA ARG A 196 9.84 -15.34 17.15
C ARG A 196 10.18 -14.21 16.17
N TYR A 197 9.16 -13.60 15.57
CA TYR A 197 9.33 -12.48 14.65
C TYR A 197 10.09 -11.32 15.32
N PHE A 198 9.73 -10.96 16.54
CA PHE A 198 10.39 -9.86 17.25
C PHE A 198 11.72 -10.26 17.91
N GLU A 199 11.97 -11.55 18.14
CA GLU A 199 13.31 -12.05 18.47
C GLU A 199 14.27 -11.89 17.27
N ARG A 200 13.76 -12.10 16.05
CA ARG A 200 14.52 -11.92 14.82
C ARG A 200 14.76 -10.45 14.46
N PHE A 201 13.76 -9.60 14.70
CA PHE A 201 13.79 -8.16 14.44
C PHE A 201 13.61 -7.34 15.73
N PRO A 202 14.58 -7.39 16.65
CA PRO A 202 14.47 -6.75 17.97
C PRO A 202 14.38 -5.22 17.89
N GLY A 203 15.00 -4.59 16.89
CA GLY A 203 14.94 -3.15 16.67
C GLY A 203 13.52 -2.70 16.29
N VAL A 204 12.78 -3.53 15.54
CA VAL A 204 11.37 -3.24 15.20
C VAL A 204 10.51 -3.23 16.46
N ARG A 205 10.68 -4.19 17.37
CA ARG A 205 9.98 -4.20 18.67
C ARG A 205 10.32 -2.97 19.49
N ALA A 206 11.61 -2.66 19.63
CA ALA A 206 12.08 -1.51 20.39
C ALA A 206 11.46 -0.20 19.87
N PHE A 207 11.43 -0.02 18.54
CA PHE A 207 10.79 1.12 17.89
C PHE A 207 9.28 1.21 18.15
N MET A 208 8.56 0.09 18.08
CA MET A 208 7.13 0.07 18.34
C MET A 208 6.81 0.45 19.78
N ASP A 209 7.59 -0.07 20.74
CA ASP A 209 7.40 0.21 22.15
C ASP A 209 7.77 1.68 22.48
N SER A 210 8.92 2.17 21.98
CA SER A 210 9.32 3.57 22.17
C SER A 210 8.34 4.57 21.54
N THR A 211 7.79 4.23 20.37
CA THR A 211 6.80 5.08 19.68
C THR A 211 5.49 5.15 20.45
N ARG A 212 5.04 4.03 21.03
CA ARG A 212 3.84 4.02 21.90
C ARG A 212 4.05 4.86 23.14
N GLU A 213 5.21 4.72 23.79
CA GLU A 213 5.52 5.53 24.96
C GLU A 213 5.61 7.02 24.62
N GLN A 214 6.26 7.38 23.51
CA GLN A 214 6.31 8.77 23.03
C GLN A 214 4.90 9.29 22.78
N ALA A 215 4.06 8.53 22.08
CA ALA A 215 2.69 8.93 21.79
C ALA A 215 1.86 9.15 23.07
N GLN A 216 2.05 8.32 24.10
CA GLN A 216 1.39 8.49 25.39
C GLN A 216 1.88 9.73 26.17
N ARG A 217 3.19 10.01 26.12
CA ARG A 217 3.80 11.19 26.75
C ARG A 217 3.38 12.49 26.07
N ASP A 218 3.54 12.55 24.75
CA ASP A 218 3.47 13.80 23.98
C ASP A 218 2.08 14.03 23.36
N GLY A 219 1.27 12.99 23.23
CA GLY A 219 -0.07 13.04 22.63
C GLY A 219 -0.08 13.05 21.09
N PHE A 220 1.09 12.95 20.45
CA PHE A 220 1.25 12.86 19.00
C PHE A 220 2.46 12.00 18.63
N VAL A 221 2.54 11.66 17.35
CA VAL A 221 3.72 11.04 16.72
C VAL A 221 4.14 11.85 15.49
N GLU A 222 5.41 11.74 15.10
CA GLU A 222 5.98 12.49 13.98
C GLU A 222 6.54 11.58 12.87
N THR A 223 6.53 12.09 11.64
CA THR A 223 7.27 11.50 10.51
C THR A 223 8.73 11.92 10.54
N LEU A 224 9.56 11.31 9.69
CA LEU A 224 10.96 11.70 9.49
C LEU A 224 11.13 13.20 9.15
N PHE A 225 10.11 13.83 8.56
CA PHE A 225 10.14 15.22 8.12
C PHE A 225 9.29 16.15 9.00
N GLY A 226 8.92 15.71 10.20
CA GLY A 226 8.25 16.54 11.21
C GLY A 226 6.74 16.72 11.03
N ARG A 227 6.09 15.96 10.14
CA ARG A 227 4.62 15.93 10.08
C ARG A 227 4.09 15.24 11.33
N ARG A 228 3.13 15.87 12.01
CA ARG A 228 2.51 15.34 13.23
C ARG A 228 1.17 14.67 12.98
N LEU A 229 0.89 13.61 13.72
CA LEU A 229 -0.45 13.07 13.93
C LEU A 229 -0.78 13.09 15.42
N TYR A 230 -1.76 13.89 15.82
CA TYR A 230 -2.29 13.92 17.19
C TYR A 230 -3.23 12.74 17.43
N LEU A 231 -3.11 12.12 18.61
CA LEU A 231 -3.76 10.84 18.94
C LEU A 231 -4.62 10.98 20.20
N GLU A 232 -5.69 11.76 20.10
CA GLU A 232 -6.58 12.10 21.22
C GLU A 232 -7.16 10.85 21.93
N MET A 233 -7.37 9.78 21.17
CA MET A 233 -7.98 8.54 21.66
C MET A 233 -7.04 7.67 22.51
N LEU A 234 -5.76 8.03 22.66
CA LEU A 234 -4.82 7.30 23.54
C LEU A 234 -5.26 7.32 25.01
N ARG A 235 -5.93 8.40 25.44
CA ARG A 235 -6.46 8.55 26.82
C ARG A 235 -7.91 8.08 26.96
N SER A 236 -8.50 7.50 25.91
CA SER A 236 -9.88 7.03 25.96
C SER A 236 -10.06 5.93 27.01
N ARG A 237 -11.17 6.00 27.76
CA ARG A 237 -11.59 4.92 28.67
C ARG A 237 -12.02 3.67 27.90
N ASN A 238 -12.42 3.83 26.63
CA ASN A 238 -12.79 2.71 25.76
C ASN A 238 -11.52 2.00 25.26
N ALA A 239 -11.35 0.74 25.67
CA ALA A 239 -10.18 -0.06 25.31
C ALA A 239 -10.02 -0.26 23.79
N ALA A 240 -11.10 -0.37 23.03
CA ALA A 240 -11.04 -0.55 21.58
C ALA A 240 -10.57 0.72 20.86
N GLN A 241 -11.03 1.90 21.32
CA GLN A 241 -10.57 3.18 20.79
C GLN A 241 -9.09 3.41 21.11
N ARG A 242 -8.68 3.13 22.35
CA ARG A 242 -7.29 3.24 22.79
C ARG A 242 -6.36 2.32 21.99
N ALA A 243 -6.74 1.05 21.82
CA ALA A 243 -6.00 0.11 20.98
C ALA A 243 -5.97 0.50 19.48
N GLY A 244 -7.00 1.22 19.00
CA GLY A 244 -6.98 1.85 17.68
C GLY A 244 -5.93 2.96 17.58
N ALA A 245 -5.87 3.83 18.58
CA ALA A 245 -4.92 4.93 18.65
C ALA A 245 -3.46 4.44 18.78
N GLU A 246 -3.22 3.40 19.57
CA GLU A 246 -1.88 2.78 19.70
C GLU A 246 -1.39 2.18 18.38
N ARG A 247 -2.29 1.59 17.58
CA ARG A 247 -1.94 1.11 16.23
C ARG A 247 -1.66 2.27 15.27
N ALA A 248 -2.47 3.33 15.35
CA ALA A 248 -2.24 4.55 14.56
C ALA A 248 -0.91 5.21 14.92
N ALA A 249 -0.50 5.19 16.20
CA ALA A 249 0.80 5.70 16.66
C ALA A 249 1.98 5.03 15.95
N ILE A 250 1.90 3.71 15.75
CA ILE A 250 2.96 2.94 15.07
C ILE A 250 2.90 3.15 13.55
N ASN A 251 1.70 3.12 12.96
CA ASN A 251 1.54 3.19 11.51
C ASN A 251 1.81 4.58 10.92
N ALA A 252 1.41 5.65 11.61
CA ALA A 252 1.46 7.00 11.07
C ALA A 252 2.88 7.52 10.75
N PRO A 253 3.92 7.29 11.58
CA PRO A 253 5.29 7.65 11.23
C PRO A 253 5.76 7.01 9.92
N MET A 254 5.43 5.73 9.69
CA MET A 254 5.80 5.04 8.46
C MET A 254 5.01 5.53 7.25
N GLN A 255 3.67 5.50 7.35
CA GLN A 255 2.80 5.86 6.24
C GLN A 255 2.96 7.34 5.86
N GLY A 256 3.11 8.20 6.86
CA GLY A 256 3.33 9.63 6.66
C GLY A 256 4.72 9.93 6.12
N THR A 257 5.76 9.23 6.57
CA THR A 257 7.10 9.38 5.96
C THR A 257 7.06 8.96 4.48
N ALA A 258 6.38 7.88 4.12
CA ALA A 258 6.21 7.51 2.71
C ALA A 258 5.49 8.61 1.91
N ALA A 259 4.43 9.20 2.48
CA ALA A 259 3.71 10.31 1.88
C ALA A 259 4.60 11.56 1.69
N ASP A 260 5.46 11.86 2.65
CA ASP A 260 6.40 12.97 2.58
C ASP A 260 7.49 12.72 1.52
N ILE A 261 8.03 11.50 1.44
CA ILE A 261 9.03 11.10 0.41
C ILE A 261 8.44 11.26 -0.99
N ILE A 262 7.25 10.73 -1.26
CA ILE A 262 6.67 10.83 -2.61
C ILE A 262 6.34 12.28 -2.98
N LYS A 263 5.88 13.11 -2.03
CA LYS A 263 5.66 14.55 -2.27
C LYS A 263 6.96 15.29 -2.58
N ARG A 264 8.05 14.99 -1.86
CA ARG A 264 9.37 15.54 -2.16
C ARG A 264 9.87 15.10 -3.53
N ALA A 265 9.65 13.84 -3.90
CA ALA A 265 9.96 13.33 -5.23
C ALA A 265 9.17 14.07 -6.32
N MET A 266 7.87 14.28 -6.12
CA MET A 266 7.02 15.02 -7.04
C MET A 266 7.55 16.43 -7.27
N ILE A 267 7.90 17.17 -6.21
CA ILE A 267 8.47 18.53 -6.30
C ILE A 267 9.80 18.52 -7.07
N ALA A 268 10.68 17.56 -6.77
CA ALA A 268 11.98 17.44 -7.42
C ALA A 268 11.86 17.09 -8.92
N ILE A 269 10.88 16.25 -9.28
CA ILE A 269 10.58 15.89 -10.66
C ILE A 269 9.95 17.05 -11.40
N ASP A 270 8.94 17.69 -10.82
CA ASP A 270 8.27 18.85 -11.41
C ASP A 270 9.27 19.97 -11.73
N SER A 271 10.11 20.33 -10.75
CA SER A 271 11.17 21.34 -10.93
C SER A 271 12.13 21.00 -12.06
N TRP A 272 12.44 19.72 -12.25
CA TRP A 272 13.31 19.27 -13.33
C TRP A 272 12.62 19.19 -14.68
N LEU A 273 11.32 18.87 -14.70
CA LEU A 273 10.52 18.82 -15.92
C LEU A 273 10.20 20.21 -16.46
N LEU A 274 10.41 21.30 -15.70
CA LEU A 274 10.19 22.68 -16.19
C LEU A 274 10.92 22.96 -17.51
N ASP A 275 12.16 22.50 -17.66
CA ASP A 275 12.93 22.68 -18.91
C ASP A 275 12.62 21.61 -19.98
N ARG A 276 11.73 20.67 -19.66
CA ARG A 276 11.42 19.44 -20.44
C ARG A 276 9.93 19.21 -20.59
N GLN A 277 9.11 20.25 -20.43
CA GLN A 277 7.65 20.13 -20.45
C GLN A 277 7.12 19.61 -21.79
N ASN A 278 7.89 19.74 -22.87
CA ASN A 278 7.52 19.18 -24.16
C ASN A 278 7.74 17.66 -24.26
N ASP A 279 8.48 17.06 -23.32
CA ASP A 279 8.92 15.67 -23.40
C ASP A 279 8.17 14.75 -22.44
N ALA A 280 7.71 15.28 -21.31
CA ALA A 280 6.98 14.52 -20.32
C ALA A 280 6.05 15.37 -19.45
N HIS A 281 4.96 14.75 -19.01
CA HIS A 281 4.01 15.31 -18.05
C HIS A 281 3.70 14.31 -16.94
N MET A 282 3.76 14.74 -15.69
CA MET A 282 3.26 13.96 -14.56
C MET A 282 1.73 14.03 -14.54
N LEU A 283 1.08 12.87 -14.54
CA LEU A 283 -0.38 12.76 -14.68
C LEU A 283 -1.06 12.32 -13.40
N MET A 284 -0.53 11.28 -12.77
CA MET A 284 -1.18 10.64 -11.63
C MET A 284 -0.18 10.34 -10.53
N GLN A 285 -0.64 10.51 -9.29
CA GLN A 285 -0.05 9.94 -8.10
C GLN A 285 -1.03 8.89 -7.56
N VAL A 286 -0.56 7.65 -7.41
CA VAL A 286 -1.36 6.51 -6.95
C VAL A 286 -0.55 5.73 -5.94
N HIS A 287 -0.91 5.79 -4.65
CA HIS A 287 -0.16 5.14 -3.56
C HIS A 287 1.32 5.58 -3.51
N ASP A 288 2.25 4.71 -3.88
CA ASP A 288 3.69 4.89 -3.98
C ASP A 288 4.19 5.04 -5.43
N GLU A 289 3.25 5.09 -6.39
CA GLU A 289 3.47 5.21 -7.82
C GLU A 289 3.25 6.64 -8.34
N LEU A 290 4.12 7.07 -9.25
CA LEU A 290 3.96 8.25 -10.09
C LEU A 290 3.83 7.80 -11.56
N VAL A 291 2.81 8.31 -12.23
CA VAL A 291 2.50 7.97 -13.63
C VAL A 291 2.63 9.20 -14.51
N PHE A 292 3.28 9.02 -15.65
CA PHE A 292 3.60 10.07 -16.61
C PHE A 292 3.13 9.69 -18.01
N GLU A 293 2.88 10.70 -18.84
CA GLU A 293 2.96 10.56 -20.29
C GLU A 293 4.31 11.11 -20.74
N VAL A 294 5.02 10.35 -21.57
CA VAL A 294 6.38 10.68 -22.04
C VAL A 294 6.47 10.45 -23.54
N LYS A 295 7.08 11.37 -24.29
CA LYS A 295 7.37 11.15 -25.71
C LYS A 295 8.25 9.91 -25.89
N ALA A 296 7.95 9.11 -26.91
CA ALA A 296 8.70 7.88 -27.16
C ALA A 296 10.21 8.12 -27.33
N GLU A 297 10.60 9.22 -27.97
CA GLU A 297 12.00 9.62 -28.19
C GLU A 297 12.75 10.03 -26.91
N ALA A 298 12.04 10.49 -25.88
CA ALA A 298 12.61 10.95 -24.61
C ALA A 298 12.52 9.90 -23.49
N LEU A 299 11.97 8.72 -23.79
CA LEU A 299 11.59 7.72 -22.78
C LEU A 299 12.76 7.30 -21.89
N GLU A 300 13.92 6.98 -22.46
CA GLU A 300 15.09 6.53 -21.69
C GLU A 300 15.62 7.61 -20.75
N GLU A 301 15.81 8.83 -21.27
CA GLU A 301 16.31 9.96 -20.48
C GLU A 301 15.32 10.35 -19.38
N VAL A 302 14.03 10.38 -19.69
CA VAL A 302 12.98 10.69 -18.71
C VAL A 302 12.91 9.62 -17.63
N SER A 303 12.95 8.34 -18.00
CA SER A 303 12.95 7.22 -17.06
C SER A 303 14.13 7.30 -16.08
N ALA A 304 15.34 7.55 -16.59
CA ALA A 304 16.54 7.69 -15.76
C ALA A 304 16.43 8.90 -14.82
N GLY A 305 15.93 10.02 -15.33
CA GLY A 305 15.76 11.25 -14.54
C GLY A 305 14.71 11.12 -13.43
N VAL A 306 13.57 10.48 -13.72
CA VAL A 306 12.52 10.17 -12.73
C VAL A 306 13.08 9.24 -11.66
N ARG A 307 13.74 8.14 -12.06
CA ARG A 307 14.37 7.19 -11.12
C ARG A 307 15.31 7.88 -10.14
N ALA A 308 16.23 8.70 -10.65
CA ALA A 308 17.23 9.38 -9.83
C ALA A 308 16.58 10.30 -8.79
N ARG A 309 15.52 11.03 -9.16
CA ARG A 309 14.84 11.99 -8.28
C ARG A 309 13.97 11.33 -7.23
N MET A 310 13.28 10.25 -7.61
CA MET A 310 12.55 9.44 -6.64
C MET A 310 13.50 8.78 -5.65
N GLN A 311 14.56 8.11 -6.12
CA GLN A 311 15.53 7.49 -5.21
C GLN A 311 16.29 8.51 -4.34
N GLY A 312 16.49 9.74 -4.84
CA GLY A 312 17.11 10.84 -4.13
C GLY A 312 16.17 11.68 -3.24
N ALA A 313 14.88 11.33 -3.16
CA ALA A 313 13.90 12.14 -2.44
C ALA A 313 14.12 12.16 -0.92
N ALA A 314 14.82 11.16 -0.37
CA ALA A 314 15.23 11.08 1.02
C ALA A 314 16.51 10.25 1.19
N GLN A 315 17.25 10.52 2.26
CA GLN A 315 18.38 9.71 2.68
C GLN A 315 17.97 8.82 3.85
N LEU A 316 17.91 7.51 3.61
CA LEU A 316 17.59 6.49 4.61
C LEU A 316 18.80 5.59 4.86
N SER A 317 18.74 4.72 5.88
CA SER A 317 19.79 3.72 6.17
C SER A 317 19.85 2.58 5.14
N VAL A 318 18.77 2.42 4.38
CA VAL A 318 18.64 1.51 3.23
C VAL A 318 18.30 2.33 1.98
N PRO A 319 18.82 1.97 0.79
CA PRO A 319 18.54 2.74 -0.42
C PRO A 319 17.04 2.69 -0.78
N LEU A 320 16.48 3.79 -1.27
CA LEU A 320 15.20 3.76 -1.96
C LEU A 320 15.41 3.14 -3.35
N LEU A 321 14.52 2.22 -3.74
CA LEU A 321 14.51 1.61 -5.07
C LEU A 321 13.21 1.95 -5.78
N VAL A 322 13.30 2.16 -7.09
CA VAL A 322 12.17 2.53 -7.93
C VAL A 322 12.12 1.59 -9.13
N GLU A 323 11.00 0.89 -9.25
CA GLU A 323 10.69 0.05 -10.39
C GLU A 323 10.02 0.94 -11.44
N ILE A 324 10.47 0.82 -12.70
CA ILE A 324 9.95 1.61 -13.81
C ILE A 324 9.50 0.66 -14.91
N GLY A 325 8.26 0.84 -15.36
CA GLY A 325 7.71 0.21 -16.54
C GLY A 325 7.13 1.25 -17.50
N SER A 326 6.97 0.86 -18.77
CA SER A 326 6.42 1.74 -19.79
C SER A 326 5.62 0.99 -20.83
N GLY A 327 4.56 1.61 -21.33
CA GLY A 327 3.64 0.96 -22.25
C GLY A 327 2.78 1.95 -23.02
N SER A 328 1.87 1.43 -23.83
CA SER A 328 0.89 2.23 -24.58
C SER A 328 -0.29 2.66 -23.71
N ASN A 329 -0.50 1.96 -22.60
CA ASN A 329 -1.51 2.22 -21.59
C ASN A 329 -0.96 1.92 -20.19
N TRP A 330 -1.72 2.29 -19.15
CA TRP A 330 -1.30 2.13 -17.76
C TRP A 330 -1.14 0.66 -17.32
N ASP A 331 -1.90 -0.29 -17.88
CA ASP A 331 -1.74 -1.72 -17.58
C ASP A 331 -0.45 -2.32 -18.16
N GLU A 332 0.01 -1.82 -19.32
CA GLU A 332 1.30 -2.23 -19.90
C GLU A 332 2.49 -1.60 -19.19
N ALA A 333 2.32 -0.39 -18.65
CA ALA A 333 3.38 0.33 -17.95
C ALA A 333 3.60 -0.14 -16.51
N HIS A 334 2.59 -0.76 -15.91
CA HIS A 334 2.59 -1.24 -14.52
C HIS A 334 2.94 -2.73 -14.45
#